data_AF-A0A9D6C9A6-F1
#
_entry.id   AF-A0A9D6C9A6-F1
#
_cell.length_a   1.000
_cell.length_b   1.000
_cell.length_c   1.000
_cell.angle_alpha   90.00
_cell.angle_beta   90.00
_cell.angle_gamma   90.00
#
_symmetry.space_group_name_H-M   'P 1'
#
loop_
_entity.id
_entity.type
_entity.pdbx_description
1 polymer ?
#
loop_
_entity_poly.entity_id
_entity_poly.type
_entity_poly.pdbx_seq_one_letter_code
_entity_poly.pdbx_strand_id
1 'polypeptide(L)'
;MRKTIADFPNGVYAVAEHASTADRGGRRYHLFSFDFDSTPLNLKDPEEHWGEEIKRLHLESRAQLIKRLEQEYGSRHMDRVVKNSSDLGAKSMSLLTYHNTLHEQARRAFVTGAYYPALVAACALGERILNHLLLDLRDSFKASPHYSKVYRKGSFQDWEFAVTVLTDWNILANDVRVDILALNKLRNCSVHFNPDTYESLRDDALAALQLLDQIISKQFGYFGGQPWFVEDTPGAQFVKRAYESEPFVQTYIVPRSGFVGPLFGMELTPENRWYHLDYSDYGDEELTDEEFATRFRKRDTKRVVSRAMIEQQDDKPG
;
A
#
# COMPACT_ATOMS: atom_id res chain seq x y z
N MET A 1 -19.44 -23.96 22.92
CA MET A 1 -19.66 -23.89 21.46
C MET A 1 -18.37 -23.39 20.84
N ARG A 2 -17.87 -24.09 19.81
CA ARG A 2 -16.64 -23.69 19.09
C ARG A 2 -16.95 -22.42 18.30
N LYS A 3 -16.25 -21.33 18.58
CA LYS A 3 -16.50 -20.03 17.94
C LYS A 3 -15.63 -19.93 16.69
N THR A 4 -16.25 -19.71 15.54
CA THR A 4 -15.63 -19.71 14.21
C THR A 4 -15.87 -18.39 13.50
N ILE A 5 -15.25 -18.18 12.34
CA ILE A 5 -15.50 -16.95 11.55
C ILE A 5 -16.98 -16.85 11.11
N ALA A 6 -17.68 -17.97 10.94
CA ALA A 6 -19.09 -17.98 10.54
C ALA A 6 -20.01 -17.39 11.62
N ASP A 7 -19.57 -17.37 12.88
CA ASP A 7 -20.33 -16.83 14.00
C ASP A 7 -20.21 -15.30 14.13
N PHE A 8 -19.37 -14.65 13.31
CA PHE A 8 -19.09 -13.22 13.42
C PHE A 8 -19.91 -12.40 12.41
N PRO A 9 -20.42 -11.21 12.80
CA PRO A 9 -21.21 -10.36 11.91
C PRO A 9 -20.52 -9.99 10.59
N ASN A 10 -19.18 -9.89 10.59
CA ASN A 10 -18.37 -9.54 9.44
C ASN A 10 -17.42 -10.66 8.98
N GLY A 11 -17.64 -11.90 9.46
CA GLY A 11 -16.85 -13.05 9.06
C GLY A 11 -15.34 -12.86 9.23
N VAL A 12 -14.61 -13.06 8.14
CA VAL A 12 -13.15 -12.85 8.03
C VAL A 12 -12.69 -11.40 8.21
N TYR A 13 -13.62 -10.43 8.32
CA TYR A 13 -13.32 -9.02 8.55
C TYR A 13 -13.67 -8.54 9.96
N ALA A 14 -14.07 -9.46 10.85
CA ALA A 14 -14.43 -9.19 12.24
C ALA A 14 -13.18 -9.11 13.15
N VAL A 15 -12.35 -8.09 12.92
CA VAL A 15 -11.01 -7.94 13.52
C VAL A 15 -11.03 -8.04 15.05
N ALA A 16 -12.01 -7.44 15.72
CA ALA A 16 -12.10 -7.45 17.17
C ALA A 16 -12.39 -8.85 17.73
N GLU A 17 -13.00 -9.71 16.92
CA GLU A 17 -13.45 -11.05 17.27
C GLU A 17 -12.42 -12.13 16.92
N HIS A 18 -11.50 -11.87 15.98
CA HIS A 18 -10.51 -12.86 15.50
C HIS A 18 -9.59 -13.43 16.57
N ALA A 19 -9.37 -12.72 17.67
CA ALA A 19 -8.60 -13.22 18.81
C ALA A 19 -9.31 -14.39 19.53
N SER A 20 -10.64 -14.49 19.38
CA SER A 20 -11.48 -15.50 20.01
C SER A 20 -11.88 -16.66 19.09
N THR A 21 -11.41 -16.66 17.84
CA THR A 21 -11.70 -17.75 16.89
C THR A 21 -10.94 -19.01 17.26
N ALA A 22 -11.62 -20.14 17.27
CA ALA A 22 -11.06 -21.41 17.70
C ALA A 22 -10.00 -21.97 16.74
N ASP A 23 -10.03 -21.61 15.45
CA ASP A 23 -9.08 -22.01 14.42
C ASP A 23 -8.08 -20.89 14.06
N ARG A 24 -7.88 -19.92 14.96
CA ARG A 24 -6.92 -18.82 14.79
C ARG A 24 -5.53 -19.33 14.40
N GLY A 25 -5.15 -20.51 14.89
CA GLY A 25 -3.92 -21.21 14.56
C GLY A 25 -3.70 -21.47 13.07
N GLY A 26 -4.78 -21.70 12.32
CA GLY A 26 -4.74 -22.02 10.88
C GLY A 26 -4.84 -20.81 9.95
N ARG A 27 -4.99 -19.59 10.49
CA ARG A 27 -5.33 -18.39 9.72
C ARG A 27 -4.24 -17.32 9.77
N ARG A 28 -4.22 -16.45 8.76
CA ARG A 28 -3.39 -15.24 8.67
C ARG A 28 -4.18 -14.08 8.08
N TYR A 29 -3.77 -12.86 8.41
CA TYR A 29 -4.33 -11.66 7.81
C TYR A 29 -3.78 -11.50 6.39
N HIS A 30 -4.65 -11.63 5.38
CA HIS A 30 -4.38 -11.39 3.98
C HIS A 30 -4.84 -9.99 3.57
N LEU A 31 -3.92 -9.19 3.06
CA LEU A 31 -4.23 -7.84 2.59
C LEU A 31 -4.83 -7.92 1.19
N PHE A 32 -5.75 -7.03 0.85
CA PHE A 32 -6.31 -6.99 -0.49
C PHE A 32 -6.71 -5.58 -0.99
N SER A 33 -6.54 -4.53 -0.19
CA SER A 33 -6.83 -3.17 -0.65
C SER A 33 -5.55 -2.48 -1.11
N PHE A 34 -5.44 -2.16 -2.40
CA PHE A 34 -4.31 -1.42 -2.94
C PHE A 34 -4.74 -0.49 -4.08
N ASP A 35 -4.05 0.66 -4.17
CA ASP A 35 -4.16 1.64 -5.25
C ASP A 35 -2.82 1.71 -5.98
N PHE A 36 -2.85 1.69 -7.31
CA PHE A 36 -1.64 1.73 -8.14
C PHE A 36 -1.93 2.27 -9.54
N ASP A 37 -0.87 2.77 -10.19
CA ASP A 37 -0.95 3.21 -11.58
C ASP A 37 0.28 2.72 -12.35
N SER A 38 0.05 1.77 -13.25
CA SER A 38 1.06 1.22 -14.14
C SER A 38 1.09 1.90 -15.52
N THR A 39 0.25 2.91 -15.76
CA THR A 39 0.16 3.66 -17.02
C THR A 39 1.53 4.04 -17.58
N PRO A 40 2.47 4.60 -16.78
CA PRO A 40 3.78 5.01 -17.29
C PRO A 40 4.64 3.88 -17.88
N LEU A 41 4.42 2.62 -17.48
CA LEU A 41 5.18 1.49 -17.99
C LEU A 41 4.91 1.23 -19.48
N ASN A 42 3.69 1.52 -19.93
CA ASN A 42 3.25 1.30 -21.31
C ASN A 42 3.56 2.50 -22.24
N LEU A 43 4.18 3.56 -21.72
CA LEU A 43 4.61 4.72 -22.52
C LEU A 43 6.01 4.54 -23.13
N LYS A 44 6.79 3.58 -22.62
CA LYS A 44 8.14 3.27 -23.09
C LYS A 44 8.11 2.72 -24.52
N ASP A 45 9.21 2.89 -25.23
CA ASP A 45 9.38 2.28 -26.56
C ASP A 45 9.56 0.76 -26.42
N PRO A 46 9.12 -0.02 -27.42
CA PRO A 46 9.30 -1.47 -27.41
C PRO A 46 10.78 -1.84 -27.44
N GLU A 47 11.15 -2.92 -26.75
CA GLU A 47 12.55 -3.36 -26.74
C GLU A 47 12.92 -4.03 -28.07
N GLU A 48 14.18 -3.88 -28.48
CA GLU A 48 14.66 -4.36 -29.79
C GLU A 48 14.47 -5.88 -29.96
N HIS A 49 14.65 -6.62 -28.87
CA HIS A 49 14.61 -8.09 -28.84
C HIS A 49 13.18 -8.66 -28.89
N TRP A 50 12.14 -7.84 -28.82
CA TRP A 50 10.75 -8.32 -28.88
C TRP A 50 10.38 -8.80 -30.27
N GLY A 51 9.50 -9.81 -30.34
CA GLY A 51 8.91 -10.25 -31.60
C GLY A 51 8.02 -9.16 -32.22
N GLU A 52 7.96 -9.11 -33.56
CA GLU A 52 7.26 -8.06 -34.30
C GLU A 52 5.77 -7.94 -33.94
N GLU A 53 5.10 -9.06 -33.66
CA GLU A 53 3.71 -9.05 -33.21
C GLU A 53 3.54 -8.35 -31.84
N ILE A 54 4.44 -8.62 -30.90
CA ILE A 54 4.44 -8.00 -29.56
C ILE A 54 4.72 -6.51 -29.68
N LYS A 55 5.69 -6.12 -30.53
CA LYS A 55 5.98 -4.71 -30.82
C LYS A 55 4.75 -3.98 -31.37
N ARG A 56 4.04 -4.58 -32.31
CA ARG A 56 2.81 -4.01 -32.88
C ARG A 56 1.74 -3.82 -31.80
N LEU A 57 1.44 -4.86 -31.01
CA LEU A 57 0.45 -4.79 -29.92
C LEU A 57 0.80 -3.73 -28.86
N HIS A 58 2.09 -3.60 -28.55
CA HIS A 58 2.60 -2.58 -27.64
C HIS A 58 2.40 -1.17 -28.20
N LEU A 59 2.73 -0.95 -29.47
CA LEU A 59 2.53 0.34 -30.14
C LEU A 59 1.04 0.73 -30.21
N GLU A 60 0.16 -0.22 -30.49
CA GLU A 60 -1.30 -0.01 -30.47
C GLU A 60 -1.79 0.38 -29.06
N SER A 61 -1.34 -0.35 -28.03
CA SER A 61 -1.67 -0.06 -26.63
C SER A 61 -1.17 1.32 -26.20
N ARG A 62 0.06 1.67 -26.59
CA ARG A 62 0.67 2.99 -26.35
C ARG A 62 -0.12 4.11 -27.03
N ALA A 63 -0.56 3.91 -28.27
CA ALA A 63 -1.38 4.91 -28.98
C ALA A 63 -2.73 5.15 -28.29
N GLN A 64 -3.40 4.08 -27.83
CA GLN A 64 -4.64 4.18 -27.05
C GLN A 64 -4.40 4.92 -25.71
N LEU A 65 -3.27 4.64 -25.07
CA LEU A 65 -2.90 5.30 -23.82
C LEU A 65 -2.65 6.79 -23.98
N ILE A 66 -1.93 7.19 -25.03
CA ILE A 66 -1.71 8.61 -25.36
C ILE A 66 -3.06 9.32 -25.58
N LYS A 67 -4.00 8.68 -26.29
CA LYS A 67 -5.36 9.21 -26.47
C LYS A 67 -6.12 9.36 -25.15
N ARG A 68 -5.95 8.43 -24.19
CA ARG A 68 -6.54 8.55 -22.85
C ARG A 68 -5.93 9.73 -22.08
N LEU A 69 -4.60 9.90 -22.13
CA LEU A 69 -3.93 11.04 -21.50
C LEU A 69 -4.38 12.37 -22.12
N GLU A 70 -4.58 12.41 -23.44
CA GLU A 70 -5.15 13.59 -24.12
C GLU A 70 -6.58 13.91 -23.64
N GLN A 71 -7.41 12.90 -23.39
CA GLN A 71 -8.74 13.09 -22.81
C GLN A 71 -8.70 13.61 -21.36
N GLU A 72 -7.72 13.16 -20.58
CA GLU A 72 -7.58 13.54 -19.16
C GLU A 72 -6.96 14.93 -18.98
N TYR A 73 -5.93 15.27 -19.76
CA TYR A 73 -5.12 16.48 -19.58
C TYR A 73 -5.33 17.54 -20.68
N GLY A 74 -6.07 17.20 -21.74
CA GLY A 74 -6.25 18.02 -22.92
C GLY A 74 -5.11 17.88 -23.94
N SER A 75 -5.32 18.43 -25.13
CA SER A 75 -4.39 18.31 -26.27
C SER A 75 -3.21 19.29 -26.23
N ARG A 76 -3.26 20.31 -25.37
CA ARG A 76 -2.18 21.30 -25.26
C ARG A 76 -0.96 20.69 -24.57
N HIS A 77 0.21 20.90 -25.15
CA HIS A 77 1.50 20.42 -24.62
C HIS A 77 1.53 18.90 -24.38
N MET A 78 0.89 18.11 -25.25
CA MET A 78 0.78 16.66 -25.10
C MET A 78 2.13 15.96 -24.95
N ASP A 79 3.16 16.40 -25.70
CA ASP A 79 4.52 15.86 -25.59
C ASP A 79 5.08 15.99 -24.16
N ARG A 80 4.78 17.10 -23.48
CA ARG A 80 5.18 17.31 -22.08
C ARG A 80 4.40 16.40 -21.14
N VAL A 81 3.11 16.20 -21.37
CA VAL A 81 2.27 15.26 -20.59
C VAL A 81 2.82 13.84 -20.70
N VAL A 82 3.13 13.38 -21.92
CA VAL A 82 3.72 12.06 -22.14
C VAL A 82 5.09 11.95 -21.45
N LYS A 83 5.98 12.93 -21.65
CA LYS A 83 7.30 12.94 -21.04
C LYS A 83 7.23 12.94 -19.51
N ASN A 84 6.42 13.81 -18.92
CA ASN A 84 6.28 13.89 -17.47
C ASN A 84 5.64 12.63 -16.88
N SER A 85 4.65 12.04 -17.57
CA SER A 85 4.06 10.76 -17.14
C SER A 85 5.11 9.64 -17.15
N SER A 86 5.91 9.57 -18.22
CA SER A 86 6.99 8.59 -18.35
C SER A 86 8.08 8.77 -17.30
N ASP A 87 8.60 10.00 -17.13
CA ASP A 87 9.68 10.31 -16.18
C ASP A 87 9.26 10.09 -14.72
N LEU A 88 7.99 10.41 -14.39
CA LEU A 88 7.45 10.21 -13.06
C LEU A 88 7.35 8.73 -12.67
N GLY A 89 7.20 7.85 -13.67
CA GLY A 89 7.12 6.41 -13.46
C GLY A 89 5.83 5.96 -12.78
N ALA A 90 5.68 4.65 -12.62
CA ALA A 90 4.49 4.05 -12.02
C ALA A 90 4.27 4.53 -10.58
N LYS A 91 3.01 4.58 -10.15
CA LYS A 91 2.65 4.82 -8.75
C LYS A 91 2.75 3.51 -7.98
N SER A 92 3.49 3.52 -6.88
CA SER A 92 3.64 2.36 -6.00
C SER A 92 2.31 1.89 -5.41
N MET A 93 2.17 0.58 -5.26
CA MET A 93 0.98 -0.03 -4.65
C MET A 93 0.91 0.32 -3.17
N SER A 94 -0.13 1.05 -2.75
CA SER A 94 -0.27 1.46 -1.34
C SER A 94 -1.55 1.00 -0.66
N LEU A 95 -1.39 0.60 0.60
CA LEU A 95 -2.44 0.09 1.48
C LEU A 95 -3.38 1.16 2.06
N LEU A 96 -2.95 2.43 2.13
CA LEU A 96 -3.71 3.46 2.84
C LEU A 96 -4.35 4.46 1.89
N THR A 97 -5.69 4.45 1.90
CA THR A 97 -6.53 5.26 1.03
C THR A 97 -6.36 6.77 1.25
N TYR A 98 -6.01 7.24 2.44
CA TYR A 98 -6.03 8.68 2.75
C TYR A 98 -4.90 9.48 2.06
N HIS A 99 -3.73 8.88 1.82
CA HIS A 99 -2.67 9.56 1.06
C HIS A 99 -2.74 9.26 -0.44
N ASN A 100 -3.43 8.22 -0.88
CA ASN A 100 -3.53 7.85 -2.30
C ASN A 100 -4.14 8.96 -3.16
N THR A 101 -5.22 9.60 -2.69
CA THR A 101 -5.86 10.72 -3.40
C THR A 101 -4.97 11.97 -3.43
N LEU A 102 -4.32 12.30 -2.31
CA LEU A 102 -3.44 13.47 -2.25
C LEU A 102 -2.17 13.27 -3.09
N HIS A 103 -1.62 12.05 -3.09
CA HIS A 103 -0.50 11.67 -3.93
C HIS A 103 -0.90 11.77 -5.41
N GLU A 104 -2.08 11.28 -5.79
CA GLU A 104 -2.61 11.41 -7.15
C GLU A 104 -2.73 12.86 -7.60
N GLN A 105 -3.24 13.75 -6.74
CA GLN A 105 -3.32 15.18 -7.04
C GLN A 105 -1.94 15.81 -7.27
N ALA A 106 -0.95 15.47 -6.45
CA ALA A 106 0.42 15.96 -6.61
C ALA A 106 1.06 15.46 -7.92
N ARG A 107 0.85 14.19 -8.27
CA ARG A 107 1.31 13.59 -9.53
C ARG A 107 0.68 14.27 -10.74
N ARG A 108 -0.64 14.50 -10.73
CA ARG A 108 -1.36 15.22 -11.80
C ARG A 108 -0.85 16.65 -12.00
N ALA A 109 -0.53 17.36 -10.93
CA ALA A 109 0.09 18.68 -11.00
C ALA A 109 1.44 18.61 -11.75
N PHE A 110 2.27 17.60 -11.48
CA PHE A 110 3.53 17.41 -12.20
C PHE A 110 3.31 17.10 -13.68
N VAL A 111 2.40 16.17 -14.00
CA VAL A 111 2.10 15.76 -15.38
C VAL A 111 1.67 16.95 -16.25
N THR A 112 0.85 17.84 -15.71
CA THR A 112 0.39 19.06 -16.41
C THR A 112 1.46 20.16 -16.53
N GLY A 113 2.57 20.04 -15.81
CA GLY A 113 3.67 21.01 -15.78
C GLY A 113 3.56 22.05 -14.65
N ALA A 114 2.65 21.87 -13.70
CA ALA A 114 2.53 22.69 -12.49
C ALA A 114 3.52 22.21 -11.42
N TYR A 115 4.82 22.41 -11.69
CA TYR A 115 5.92 21.84 -10.89
C TYR A 115 6.00 22.37 -9.46
N TYR A 116 5.81 23.67 -9.22
CA TYR A 116 5.81 24.21 -7.85
C TYR A 116 4.68 23.64 -6.99
N PRO A 117 3.41 23.64 -7.45
CA PRO A 117 2.34 22.94 -6.75
C PRO A 117 2.64 21.45 -6.50
N ALA A 118 3.22 20.74 -7.48
CA ALA A 118 3.58 19.33 -7.31
C ALA A 118 4.63 19.13 -6.22
N LEU A 119 5.71 19.93 -6.22
CA LEU A 119 6.78 19.91 -5.23
C LEU A 119 6.25 20.17 -3.82
N VAL A 120 5.50 21.26 -3.62
CA VAL A 120 4.96 21.63 -2.31
C VAL A 120 3.93 20.61 -1.84
N ALA A 121 3.07 20.10 -2.74
CA ALA A 121 2.09 19.08 -2.39
C ALA A 121 2.75 17.76 -1.95
N ALA A 122 3.81 17.34 -2.64
CA ALA A 122 4.56 16.13 -2.27
C ALA A 122 5.21 16.29 -0.88
N CYS A 123 5.86 17.42 -0.63
CA CYS A 123 6.48 17.73 0.66
C CYS A 123 5.44 17.78 1.80
N ALA A 124 4.31 18.47 1.57
CA ALA A 124 3.23 18.57 2.53
C ALA A 124 2.59 17.20 2.82
N LEU A 125 2.46 16.33 1.82
CA LEU A 125 1.96 14.97 2.03
C LEU A 125 2.94 14.14 2.87
N GLY A 126 4.24 14.27 2.65
CA GLY A 126 5.27 13.65 3.50
C GLY A 126 5.13 14.06 4.97
N GLU A 127 4.97 15.37 5.24
CA GLU A 127 4.73 15.88 6.59
C GLU A 127 3.46 15.30 7.20
N ARG A 128 2.37 15.23 6.42
CA ARG A 128 1.11 14.65 6.87
C ARG A 128 1.26 13.17 7.23
N ILE A 129 1.97 12.38 6.42
CA ILE A 129 2.23 10.96 6.69
C ILE A 129 2.98 10.81 8.03
N LEU A 130 4.05 11.57 8.24
CA LEU A 130 4.80 11.59 9.51
C LEU A 130 3.90 11.90 10.71
N ASN A 131 3.07 12.92 10.57
CA ASN A 131 2.19 13.37 11.65
C ASN A 131 1.09 12.34 11.95
N HIS A 132 0.53 11.70 10.92
CA HIS A 132 -0.42 10.61 11.12
C HIS A 132 0.20 9.42 11.84
N LEU A 133 1.42 9.00 11.44
CA LEU A 133 2.13 7.92 12.13
C LEU A 133 2.32 8.24 13.62
N LEU A 134 2.77 9.45 13.96
CA LEU A 134 2.92 9.85 15.36
C LEU A 134 1.59 9.87 16.11
N LEU A 135 0.56 10.51 15.54
CA LEU A 135 -0.72 10.70 16.21
C LEU A 135 -1.46 9.40 16.45
N ASP A 136 -1.46 8.52 15.47
CA ASP A 136 -2.21 7.27 15.51
C ASP A 136 -1.52 6.23 16.40
N LEU A 137 -0.18 6.26 16.50
CA LEU A 137 0.59 5.25 17.22
C LEU A 137 1.02 5.65 18.64
N ARG A 138 1.06 6.95 18.98
CA ARG A 138 1.61 7.43 20.26
C ARG A 138 1.02 6.77 21.51
N ASP A 139 -0.26 6.37 21.46
CA ASP A 139 -0.91 5.78 22.62
C ASP A 139 -0.43 4.37 22.94
N SER A 140 0.16 3.68 21.96
CA SER A 140 0.89 2.41 22.16
C SER A 140 2.26 2.63 22.82
N PHE A 141 2.75 3.87 22.90
CA PHE A 141 4.08 4.23 23.41
C PHE A 141 4.04 5.22 24.57
N LYS A 142 3.01 5.16 25.43
CA LYS A 142 2.84 6.05 26.59
C LYS A 142 4.02 6.05 27.57
N ALA A 143 4.75 4.94 27.67
CA ALA A 143 5.93 4.82 28.51
C ALA A 143 7.21 5.42 27.88
N SER A 144 7.15 5.82 26.60
CA SER A 144 8.30 6.40 25.91
C SER A 144 8.66 7.78 26.48
N PRO A 145 9.96 8.11 26.62
CA PRO A 145 10.39 9.45 27.04
C PRO A 145 9.88 10.55 26.10
N HIS A 146 9.58 10.21 24.84
CA HIS A 146 9.09 11.14 23.83
C HIS A 146 7.60 11.48 23.95
N TYR A 147 6.80 10.67 24.67
CA TYR A 147 5.35 10.78 24.69
C TYR A 147 4.86 12.17 25.11
N SER A 148 5.45 12.73 26.16
CA SER A 148 5.06 14.05 26.69
C SER A 148 5.25 15.19 25.67
N LYS A 149 6.25 15.07 24.78
CA LYS A 149 6.55 16.05 23.74
C LYS A 149 5.63 15.85 22.53
N VAL A 150 5.43 14.61 22.08
CA VAL A 150 4.52 14.26 20.96
C VAL A 150 3.06 14.54 21.30
N TYR A 151 2.68 14.44 22.58
CA TYR A 151 1.33 14.78 23.03
C TYR A 151 0.99 16.26 22.83
N ARG A 152 2.00 17.15 22.88
CA ARG A 152 1.84 18.60 22.71
C ARG A 152 1.90 18.97 21.22
N LYS A 153 0.93 19.76 20.74
CA LYS A 153 0.80 20.12 19.31
C LYS A 153 2.01 20.83 18.67
N GLY A 154 2.93 21.36 19.46
CA GLY A 154 4.06 22.16 18.98
C GLY A 154 5.17 21.40 18.25
N SER A 155 5.21 20.05 18.31
CA SER A 155 6.33 19.27 17.76
C SER A 155 6.11 18.67 16.36
N PHE A 156 4.94 18.86 15.76
CA PHE A 156 4.55 18.19 14.49
C PHE A 156 5.16 18.82 13.22
N GLN A 157 5.87 19.94 13.35
CA GLN A 157 6.61 20.58 12.24
C GLN A 157 8.09 20.22 12.25
N ASP A 158 8.57 19.55 13.29
CA ASP A 158 9.96 19.13 13.45
C ASP A 158 10.12 17.71 12.89
N TRP A 159 10.44 17.63 11.59
CA TRP A 159 10.61 16.36 10.88
C TRP A 159 11.72 15.50 11.48
N GLU A 160 12.82 16.11 11.92
CA GLU A 160 13.94 15.36 12.50
C GLU A 160 13.51 14.71 13.81
N PHE A 161 12.84 15.46 14.68
CA PHE A 161 12.27 14.91 15.90
C PHE A 161 11.25 13.81 15.61
N ALA A 162 10.32 14.02 14.67
CA ALA A 162 9.33 13.02 14.31
C ALA A 162 9.97 11.70 13.83
N VAL A 163 10.98 11.80 12.97
CA VAL A 163 11.76 10.66 12.47
C VAL A 163 12.51 9.96 13.60
N THR A 164 13.14 10.69 14.52
CA THR A 164 13.80 10.10 15.69
C THR A 164 12.80 9.32 16.54
N VAL A 165 11.65 9.90 16.86
CA VAL A 165 10.62 9.23 17.67
C VAL A 165 10.13 7.94 16.99
N LEU A 166 9.78 7.99 15.70
CA LEU A 166 9.27 6.82 14.98
C LEU A 166 10.35 5.74 14.79
N THR A 167 11.63 6.13 14.74
CA THR A 167 12.76 5.19 14.71
C THR A 167 12.92 4.50 16.07
N ASP A 168 12.88 5.26 17.16
CA ASP A 168 12.99 4.72 18.53
C ASP A 168 11.81 3.79 18.88
N TRP A 169 10.64 4.04 18.27
CA TRP A 169 9.47 3.16 18.36
C TRP A 169 9.51 1.97 17.39
N ASN A 170 10.58 1.81 16.61
CA ASN A 170 10.75 0.77 15.60
C ASN A 170 9.60 0.69 14.57
N ILE A 171 9.04 1.84 14.19
CA ILE A 171 7.91 1.93 13.25
C ILE A 171 8.38 2.05 11.79
N LEU A 172 9.48 2.78 11.54
CA LEU A 172 9.95 3.04 10.18
C LEU A 172 10.66 1.82 9.60
N ALA A 173 10.15 1.30 8.49
CA ALA A 173 10.71 0.16 7.78
C ALA A 173 11.77 0.59 6.74
N ASN A 174 12.63 -0.34 6.32
CA ASN A 174 13.37 -0.30 5.05
C ASN A 174 14.04 1.05 4.68
N ASP A 175 14.74 1.67 5.62
CA ASP A 175 15.43 2.95 5.45
C ASP A 175 14.53 4.15 5.08
N VAL A 176 13.22 4.06 5.33
CA VAL A 176 12.24 5.16 5.11
C VAL A 176 12.69 6.46 5.78
N ARG A 177 13.41 6.36 6.90
CA ARG A 177 14.05 7.50 7.57
C ARG A 177 14.90 8.36 6.61
N VAL A 178 15.70 7.74 5.75
CA VAL A 178 16.60 8.44 4.83
C VAL A 178 15.78 9.24 3.81
N ASP A 179 14.76 8.62 3.24
CA ASP A 179 13.92 9.22 2.21
C ASP A 179 13.10 10.40 2.78
N ILE A 180 12.56 10.25 3.99
CA ILE A 180 11.83 11.31 4.69
C ILE A 180 12.73 12.52 4.93
N LEU A 181 13.96 12.31 5.41
CA LEU A 181 14.90 13.40 5.64
C LEU A 181 15.36 14.06 4.34
N ALA A 182 15.46 13.31 3.24
CA ALA A 182 15.71 13.86 1.91
C ALA A 182 14.54 14.74 1.44
N LEU A 183 13.30 14.30 1.65
CA LEU A 183 12.10 15.09 1.32
C LEU A 183 12.01 16.37 2.16
N ASN A 184 12.40 16.34 3.44
CA ASN A 184 12.48 17.53 4.29
C ASN A 184 13.43 18.59 3.71
N LYS A 185 14.56 18.19 3.12
CA LYS A 185 15.50 19.13 2.48
C LYS A 185 14.83 19.86 1.31
N LEU A 186 14.13 19.13 0.44
CA LEU A 186 13.37 19.72 -0.68
C LEU A 186 12.26 20.65 -0.19
N ARG A 187 11.58 20.29 0.90
CA ARG A 187 10.59 21.14 1.55
C ARG A 187 11.20 22.47 2.00
N ASN A 188 12.35 22.43 2.67
CA ASN A 188 12.99 23.64 3.17
C ASN A 188 13.48 24.55 2.03
N CYS A 189 14.04 23.98 0.96
CA CYS A 189 14.44 24.74 -0.22
C CYS A 189 13.25 25.36 -0.99
N SER A 190 12.08 24.71 -0.97
CA SER A 190 10.92 25.14 -1.77
C SER A 190 9.97 26.11 -1.06
N VAL A 191 9.90 26.06 0.27
CA VAL A 191 9.02 26.93 1.08
C VAL A 191 9.72 28.24 1.45
N HIS A 192 11.04 28.22 1.68
CA HIS A 192 11.81 29.44 1.88
C HIS A 192 12.18 30.04 0.54
N PHE A 193 12.01 31.35 0.38
CA PHE A 193 12.30 32.03 -0.89
C PHE A 193 13.76 31.81 -1.29
N ASN A 194 13.97 31.14 -2.42
CA ASN A 194 15.25 30.94 -3.05
C ASN A 194 15.09 31.16 -4.58
N PRO A 195 15.78 32.14 -5.18
CA PRO A 195 15.73 32.37 -6.63
C PRO A 195 16.14 31.15 -7.46
N ASP A 196 17.05 30.32 -6.94
CA ASP A 196 17.56 29.15 -7.66
C ASP A 196 16.47 28.09 -7.88
N THR A 197 15.43 28.08 -7.05
CA THR A 197 14.29 27.14 -7.15
C THR A 197 13.52 27.28 -8.47
N TYR A 198 13.59 28.43 -9.15
CA TYR A 198 12.95 28.59 -10.46
C TYR A 198 13.70 27.88 -11.58
N GLU A 199 15.00 27.61 -11.42
CA GLU A 199 15.83 26.92 -12.42
C GLU A 199 15.72 25.40 -12.30
N SER A 200 15.56 24.88 -11.07
CA SER A 200 15.50 23.44 -10.77
C SER A 200 14.08 22.90 -10.57
N LEU A 201 13.04 23.73 -10.70
CA LEU A 201 11.70 23.44 -10.18
C LEU A 201 11.11 22.10 -10.65
N ARG A 202 11.33 21.77 -11.93
CA ARG A 202 10.86 20.50 -12.50
C ARG A 202 11.57 19.32 -11.85
N ASP A 203 12.88 19.39 -11.72
CA ASP A 203 13.70 18.28 -11.25
C ASP A 203 13.50 18.08 -9.73
N ASP A 204 13.35 19.17 -8.98
CA ASP A 204 12.99 19.12 -7.56
C ASP A 204 11.60 18.51 -7.35
N ALA A 205 10.62 18.90 -8.17
CA ALA A 205 9.28 18.32 -8.11
C ALA A 205 9.27 16.82 -8.42
N LEU A 206 10.04 16.41 -9.43
CA LEU A 206 10.20 15.00 -9.79
C LEU A 206 10.86 14.22 -8.64
N ALA A 207 11.95 14.75 -8.09
CA ALA A 207 12.67 14.15 -6.97
C ALA A 207 11.77 14.03 -5.73
N ALA A 208 10.99 15.06 -5.40
CA ALA A 208 10.07 15.04 -4.27
C ALA A 208 8.97 13.98 -4.44
N LEU A 209 8.38 13.85 -5.63
CA LEU A 209 7.37 12.84 -5.91
C LEU A 209 7.95 11.42 -5.89
N GLN A 210 9.16 11.23 -6.41
CA GLN A 210 9.84 9.93 -6.37
C GLN A 210 10.22 9.52 -4.94
N LEU A 211 10.72 10.46 -4.12
CA LEU A 211 10.97 10.21 -2.69
C LEU A 211 9.68 9.87 -1.95
N LEU A 212 8.60 10.60 -2.21
CA LEU A 212 7.29 10.32 -1.61
C LEU A 212 6.78 8.93 -2.01
N ASP A 213 6.90 8.55 -3.28
CA ASP A 213 6.53 7.21 -3.75
C ASP A 213 7.37 6.11 -3.09
N GLN A 214 8.68 6.34 -2.92
CA GLN A 214 9.57 5.43 -2.18
C GLN A 214 9.17 5.27 -0.71
N ILE A 215 8.86 6.38 -0.02
CA ILE A 215 8.36 6.35 1.38
C ILE A 215 7.09 5.52 1.45
N ILE A 216 6.14 5.76 0.54
CA ILE A 216 4.87 5.04 0.49
C ILE A 216 5.09 3.55 0.21
N SER A 217 5.95 3.22 -0.75
CA SER A 217 6.26 1.85 -1.15
C SER A 217 6.94 1.07 -0.02
N LYS A 218 7.95 1.65 0.62
CA LYS A 218 8.72 0.99 1.68
C LYS A 218 7.93 0.82 2.97
N GLN A 219 7.12 1.82 3.35
CA GLN A 219 6.37 1.79 4.62
C GLN A 219 4.98 1.18 4.49
N PHE A 220 4.25 1.50 3.41
CA PHE A 220 2.83 1.16 3.23
C PHE A 220 2.59 0.33 1.96
N GLY A 221 3.65 -0.26 1.40
CA GLY A 221 3.59 -1.07 0.20
C GLY A 221 2.75 -2.33 0.40
N TYR A 222 2.00 -2.70 -0.64
CA TYR A 222 1.28 -3.97 -0.66
C TYR A 222 2.21 -5.15 -0.92
N PHE A 223 3.13 -5.01 -1.89
CA PHE A 223 4.16 -6.00 -2.19
C PHE A 223 5.54 -5.45 -1.83
N GLY A 224 6.41 -6.31 -1.28
CA GLY A 224 7.79 -5.95 -1.00
C GLY A 224 8.43 -6.82 0.07
N GLY A 225 9.61 -6.38 0.52
CA GLY A 225 10.38 -7.01 1.60
C GLY A 225 10.08 -6.42 2.97
N GLN A 226 8.86 -5.94 3.24
CA GLN A 226 8.50 -5.41 4.55
C GLN A 226 8.55 -6.54 5.60
N PRO A 227 9.05 -6.25 6.81
CA PRO A 227 9.41 -7.29 7.77
C PRO A 227 8.22 -8.07 8.34
N TRP A 228 7.02 -7.47 8.28
CA TRP A 228 5.79 -8.06 8.78
C TRP A 228 5.10 -9.03 7.80
N PHE A 229 5.59 -9.18 6.57
CA PHE A 229 4.99 -10.11 5.62
C PHE A 229 5.62 -11.50 5.66
N VAL A 230 4.78 -12.51 5.53
CA VAL A 230 5.18 -13.92 5.36
C VAL A 230 5.88 -14.06 4.01
N GLU A 231 7.04 -14.70 4.02
CA GLU A 231 7.82 -14.93 2.80
C GLU A 231 7.26 -16.12 2.01
N ASP A 232 7.69 -16.29 0.77
CA ASP A 232 7.34 -17.47 -0.05
C ASP A 232 5.85 -17.65 -0.39
N THR A 233 5.05 -16.57 -0.35
CA THR A 233 3.64 -16.56 -0.78
C THR A 233 3.46 -15.84 -2.13
N PRO A 234 3.65 -16.52 -3.27
CA PRO A 234 3.59 -15.86 -4.57
C PRO A 234 2.18 -15.29 -4.86
N GLY A 235 2.12 -14.01 -5.22
CA GLY A 235 0.88 -13.33 -5.62
C GLY A 235 -0.05 -12.92 -4.48
N ALA A 236 0.33 -13.14 -3.22
CA ALA A 236 -0.47 -12.81 -2.04
C ALA A 236 0.44 -12.38 -0.88
N GLN A 237 -0.08 -11.56 0.03
CA GLN A 237 0.69 -11.02 1.15
C GLN A 237 -0.06 -11.25 2.45
N PHE A 238 0.59 -11.95 3.38
CA PHE A 238 0.03 -12.33 4.67
C PHE A 238 0.86 -11.75 5.79
N VAL A 239 0.23 -11.34 6.88
CA VAL A 239 0.93 -10.84 8.07
C VAL A 239 1.54 -12.00 8.83
N LYS A 240 2.83 -11.90 9.18
CA LYS A 240 3.53 -12.81 10.10
C LYS A 240 2.88 -12.76 11.47
N ARG A 241 2.72 -13.91 12.12
CA ARG A 241 2.04 -14.00 13.42
C ARG A 241 2.69 -13.10 14.49
N ALA A 242 4.01 -13.04 14.51
CA ALA A 242 4.78 -12.22 15.44
C ALA A 242 4.52 -10.71 15.30
N TYR A 243 4.06 -10.27 14.13
CA TYR A 243 3.81 -8.86 13.82
C TYR A 243 2.34 -8.45 14.03
N GLU A 244 1.42 -9.38 14.27
CA GLU A 244 -0.01 -9.07 14.43
C GLU A 244 -0.31 -8.18 15.66
N SER A 245 0.61 -8.13 16.64
CA SER A 245 0.52 -7.26 17.81
C SER A 245 1.28 -5.94 17.66
N GLU A 246 2.07 -5.76 16.60
CA GLU A 246 2.87 -4.56 16.43
C GLU A 246 1.98 -3.34 16.15
N PRO A 247 2.20 -2.19 16.81
CA PRO A 247 1.30 -1.04 16.72
C PRO A 247 1.02 -0.58 15.29
N PHE A 248 2.04 -0.54 14.44
CA PHE A 248 1.89 -0.18 13.03
C PHE A 248 0.95 -1.16 12.30
N VAL A 249 1.18 -2.45 12.47
CA VAL A 249 0.45 -3.51 11.78
C VAL A 249 -1.01 -3.56 12.25
N GLN A 250 -1.25 -3.44 13.57
CA GLN A 250 -2.60 -3.37 14.13
C GLN A 250 -3.38 -2.15 13.65
N THR A 251 -2.72 -1.01 13.51
CA THR A 251 -3.39 0.25 13.17
C THR A 251 -3.69 0.35 11.66
N TYR A 252 -2.74 -0.08 10.83
CA TYR A 252 -2.78 0.21 9.39
C TYR A 252 -3.05 -1.01 8.52
N ILE A 253 -2.58 -2.19 8.91
CA ILE A 253 -2.61 -3.38 8.06
C ILE A 253 -3.80 -4.27 8.39
N VAL A 254 -3.89 -4.75 9.64
CA VAL A 254 -4.94 -5.67 10.10
C VAL A 254 -6.36 -5.20 9.78
N PRO A 255 -6.73 -3.91 9.96
CA PRO A 255 -8.09 -3.43 9.66
C PRO A 255 -8.48 -3.50 8.18
N ARG A 256 -7.51 -3.72 7.29
CA ARG A 256 -7.69 -3.77 5.82
C ARG A 256 -7.47 -5.18 5.27
N SER A 257 -7.40 -6.17 6.14
CA SER A 257 -7.10 -7.57 5.80
C SER A 257 -8.32 -8.48 6.03
N GLY A 258 -8.41 -9.54 5.25
CA GLY A 258 -9.25 -10.70 5.57
C GLY A 258 -8.47 -11.71 6.41
N PHE A 259 -9.08 -12.28 7.44
CA PHE A 259 -8.47 -13.31 8.30
C PHE A 259 -8.77 -14.71 7.77
N VAL A 260 -7.83 -15.25 7.00
CA VAL A 260 -8.06 -16.38 6.09
C VAL A 260 -7.08 -17.53 6.30
N GLY A 261 -7.51 -18.76 6.03
CA GLY A 261 -6.64 -19.93 5.97
C GLY A 261 -5.99 -20.14 4.59
N PRO A 262 -5.17 -21.17 4.41
CA PRO A 262 -4.40 -21.39 3.17
C PRO A 262 -5.25 -21.74 1.94
N LEU A 263 -6.50 -22.17 2.15
CA LEU A 263 -7.41 -22.59 1.07
C LEU A 263 -8.41 -21.51 0.67
N PHE A 264 -8.28 -20.29 1.18
CA PHE A 264 -9.20 -19.20 0.83
C PHE A 264 -9.25 -18.96 -0.69
N GLY A 265 -10.44 -18.58 -1.14
CA GLY A 265 -10.69 -18.04 -2.47
C GLY A 265 -10.98 -16.55 -2.40
N MET A 266 -11.09 -15.95 -3.58
CA MET A 266 -11.54 -14.57 -3.73
C MET A 266 -12.53 -14.49 -4.89
N GLU A 267 -13.53 -13.63 -4.75
CA GLU A 267 -14.49 -13.34 -5.81
C GLU A 267 -14.71 -11.84 -5.96
N LEU A 268 -15.05 -11.44 -7.17
CA LEU A 268 -15.47 -10.08 -7.49
C LEU A 268 -17.00 -10.03 -7.47
N THR A 269 -17.58 -9.22 -6.59
CA THR A 269 -19.04 -9.06 -6.52
C THR A 269 -19.55 -8.23 -7.69
N PRO A 270 -20.87 -8.27 -7.98
CA PRO A 270 -21.47 -7.42 -9.01
C PRO A 270 -21.19 -5.92 -8.86
N GLU A 271 -20.91 -5.45 -7.64
CA GLU A 271 -20.51 -4.06 -7.36
C GLU A 271 -19.00 -3.79 -7.58
N ASN A 272 -18.29 -4.69 -8.27
CA ASN A 272 -16.84 -4.63 -8.51
C ASN A 272 -16.01 -4.53 -7.22
N ARG A 273 -16.46 -5.19 -6.15
CA ARG A 273 -15.71 -5.30 -4.90
C ARG A 273 -15.22 -6.72 -4.71
N TRP A 274 -13.97 -6.85 -4.32
CA TRP A 274 -13.40 -8.15 -4.02
C TRP A 274 -13.74 -8.58 -2.60
N TYR A 275 -14.08 -9.86 -2.44
CA TYR A 275 -14.38 -10.49 -1.17
C TYR A 275 -13.57 -11.77 -1.01
N HIS A 276 -13.13 -12.02 0.23
CA HIS A 276 -12.54 -13.29 0.60
C HIS A 276 -13.64 -14.32 0.85
N LEU A 277 -13.43 -15.52 0.33
CA LEU A 277 -14.22 -16.70 0.64
C LEU A 277 -13.33 -17.67 1.40
N ASP A 278 -13.81 -18.21 2.51
CA ASP A 278 -13.02 -19.13 3.31
C ASP A 278 -13.87 -20.18 4.01
N TYR A 279 -13.25 -21.27 4.45
CA TYR A 279 -13.93 -22.27 5.27
C TYR A 279 -14.29 -21.67 6.62
N SER A 280 -15.43 -22.08 7.19
CA SER A 280 -15.85 -21.65 8.52
C SER A 280 -14.85 -22.08 9.60
N ASP A 281 -14.23 -23.26 9.46
CA ASP A 281 -13.37 -23.85 10.47
C ASP A 281 -12.21 -24.67 9.86
N TYR A 282 -10.99 -24.38 10.28
CA TYR A 282 -9.77 -25.14 9.96
C TYR A 282 -9.37 -26.17 11.03
N GLY A 283 -10.16 -26.34 12.09
CA GLY A 283 -9.86 -27.25 13.19
C GLY A 283 -8.83 -26.67 14.16
N ASP A 284 -8.21 -27.53 14.97
CA ASP A 284 -7.26 -27.14 16.03
C ASP A 284 -5.80 -27.05 15.53
N GLU A 285 -5.62 -26.86 14.22
CA GLU A 285 -4.28 -26.75 13.65
C GLU A 285 -3.61 -25.44 14.04
N GLU A 286 -2.35 -25.52 14.48
CA GLU A 286 -1.48 -24.38 14.75
C GLU A 286 -0.36 -24.36 13.72
N LEU A 287 -0.51 -23.54 12.68
CA LEU A 287 0.48 -23.44 11.60
C LEU A 287 1.53 -22.38 11.92
N THR A 288 2.81 -22.70 11.68
CA THR A 288 3.84 -21.66 11.56
C THR A 288 3.64 -20.83 10.28
N ASP A 289 4.35 -19.71 10.17
CA ASP A 289 4.29 -18.87 8.97
C ASP A 289 4.81 -19.62 7.73
N GLU A 290 5.85 -20.44 7.89
CA GLU A 290 6.45 -21.27 6.83
C GLU A 290 5.54 -22.43 6.41
N GLU A 291 4.85 -23.05 7.37
CA GLU A 291 3.87 -24.10 7.11
C GLU A 291 2.65 -23.54 6.37
N PHE A 292 2.16 -22.37 6.79
CA PHE A 292 1.09 -21.65 6.11
C PHE A 292 1.48 -21.33 4.66
N ALA A 293 2.66 -20.73 4.45
CA ALA A 293 3.18 -20.41 3.12
C ALA A 293 3.31 -21.65 2.23
N THR A 294 3.82 -22.76 2.79
CA THR A 294 3.96 -24.03 2.09
C THR A 294 2.62 -24.61 1.67
N ARG A 295 1.62 -24.60 2.57
CA ARG A 295 0.26 -25.08 2.28
C ARG A 295 -0.42 -24.20 1.23
N PHE A 296 -0.27 -22.88 1.32
CA PHE A 296 -0.80 -21.95 0.32
C PHE A 296 -0.19 -22.20 -1.07
N ARG A 297 1.14 -22.33 -1.16
CA ARG A 297 1.84 -22.58 -2.43
C ARG A 297 1.50 -23.94 -3.05
N LYS A 298 1.32 -24.97 -2.22
CA LYS A 298 1.05 -26.35 -2.66
C LYS A 298 -0.45 -26.70 -2.62
N ARG A 299 -1.33 -25.72 -2.48
CA ARG A 299 -2.77 -25.97 -2.35
C ARG A 299 -3.34 -26.64 -3.61
N ASP A 300 -4.21 -27.60 -3.39
CA ASP A 300 -5.02 -28.18 -4.46
C ASP A 300 -6.06 -27.14 -4.90
N THR A 301 -6.02 -26.75 -6.18
CA THR A 301 -6.94 -25.74 -6.74
C THR A 301 -8.39 -26.16 -6.65
N LYS A 302 -8.69 -27.47 -6.58
CA LYS A 302 -10.05 -27.99 -6.40
C LYS A 302 -10.58 -27.82 -4.97
N ARG A 303 -9.69 -27.58 -4.00
CA ARG A 303 -10.01 -27.38 -2.59
C ARG A 303 -10.03 -25.90 -2.18
N VAL A 304 -9.64 -25.01 -3.09
CA VAL A 304 -9.75 -23.57 -2.89
C VAL A 304 -11.22 -23.20 -2.79
N VAL A 305 -11.58 -22.47 -1.75
CA VAL A 305 -12.96 -22.16 -1.42
C VAL A 305 -13.59 -21.36 -2.56
N SER A 306 -14.78 -21.78 -2.97
CA SER A 306 -15.61 -21.08 -3.95
C SER A 306 -17.01 -20.87 -3.40
N ARG A 307 -17.76 -19.95 -4.00
CA ARG A 307 -19.13 -19.64 -3.63
C ARG A 307 -20.02 -20.89 -3.57
N ALA A 308 -19.92 -21.74 -4.59
CA ALA A 308 -20.64 -23.00 -4.67
C ALA A 308 -20.32 -23.97 -3.52
N MET A 309 -19.09 -23.95 -2.98
CA MET A 309 -18.72 -24.81 -1.85
C MET A 309 -19.32 -24.33 -0.53
N ILE A 310 -19.43 -23.01 -0.35
CA ILE A 310 -20.08 -22.39 0.82
C ILE A 310 -21.59 -22.69 0.78
N GLU A 311 -22.24 -22.45 -0.36
CA GLU A 311 -23.68 -22.68 -0.54
C GLU A 311 -24.06 -24.16 -0.31
N GLN A 312 -23.23 -25.11 -0.75
CA GLN A 312 -23.44 -26.54 -0.49
C GLN A 312 -23.26 -26.96 0.99
N GLN A 313 -22.53 -26.17 1.78
CA GLN A 313 -22.42 -26.40 3.23
C GLN A 313 -23.65 -25.90 3.97
N ASP A 314 -24.22 -24.77 3.54
CA ASP A 314 -25.42 -24.17 4.13
C ASP A 314 -26.71 -24.95 3.80
N ASP A 315 -26.75 -25.66 2.66
CA ASP A 315 -27.88 -26.48 2.22
C ASP A 315 -27.97 -27.88 2.89
N LYS A 316 -27.01 -28.23 3.75
CA LYS A 316 -27.11 -29.48 4.53
C LYS A 316 -27.91 -29.22 5.81
N PRO A 317 -29.09 -29.84 6.00
CA PRO A 317 -29.81 -29.72 7.27
C PRO A 317 -28.95 -30.33 8.38
N GLY A 318 -28.68 -29.52 9.42
CA GLY A 318 -27.89 -29.89 10.59
C GLY A 318 -28.52 -30.98 11.46
#